data_AF-X0XQ28-F1
#
_entry.id   AF-X0XQ28-F1
#
_cell.length_a   1.000
_cell.length_b   1.000
_cell.length_c   1.000
_cell.angle_alpha   90.00
_cell.angle_beta   90.00
_cell.angle_gamma   90.00
#
_symmetry.space_group_name_H-M   'P 1'
#
loop_
_entity.id
_entity.type
_entity.pdbx_description
1 polymer ?
#
loop_
_entity_poly.entity_id
_entity_poly.type
_entity_poly.pdbx_seq_one_letter_code
_entity_poly.pdbx_strand_id
1 'polypeptide(L)'
;PNAIGRATTTEIFDTLAVKNVYVSNRPGIYRIPTNSGTIQIASLPWLRRSALLSKEETKNLDFEQINQRLQQVLTDIIAANIPKLDPGLPSILAAHVWVSGAQVGSERLMTIGQEHVLLPSNVAHPAFDYIALGHIHRHQVLSNNPPTVYSGSLERLDFGEEEDEKGFYLVEIEPDKEASKREVSFDFHPVTGRRFLTINVNIGPSDTDPTSIVLKTIAEQEDRVRDAIVRLQIS
;
A
#
# COMPACT_ATOMS: atom_id res chain seq x y z
N PRO A 1 -3.46 8.76 15.85
CA PRO A 1 -4.35 7.78 15.16
C PRO A 1 -5.00 6.72 16.08
N ASN A 2 -4.61 6.67 17.37
CA ASN A 2 -4.96 5.62 18.32
C ASN A 2 -6.24 5.90 19.12
N ALA A 3 -7.42 5.72 18.52
CA ALA A 3 -8.66 5.66 19.29
C ALA A 3 -9.58 4.55 18.76
N ILE A 4 -10.13 3.78 19.69
CA ILE A 4 -11.21 2.81 19.46
C ILE A 4 -12.52 3.59 19.56
N GLY A 5 -13.40 3.48 18.55
CA GLY A 5 -14.75 4.08 18.58
C GLY A 5 -14.90 5.47 17.95
N ARG A 6 -13.86 6.04 17.31
CA ARG A 6 -14.04 7.19 16.40
C ARG A 6 -14.24 6.65 15.00
N ALA A 7 -15.28 7.16 14.33
CA ALA A 7 -15.54 6.85 12.93
C ALA A 7 -14.24 7.00 12.13
N THR A 8 -13.84 5.94 11.44
CA THR A 8 -12.69 6.01 10.54
C THR A 8 -13.05 6.91 9.35
N THR A 9 -12.07 7.58 8.74
CA THR A 9 -12.34 8.43 7.55
C THR A 9 -13.07 7.64 6.45
N THR A 10 -12.86 6.32 6.39
CA THR A 10 -13.53 5.41 5.46
C THR A 10 -15.02 5.17 5.79
N GLU A 11 -15.44 5.23 7.06
CA GLU A 11 -16.86 5.07 7.44
C GLU A 11 -17.74 6.23 6.96
N ILE A 12 -17.16 7.40 6.73
CA ILE A 12 -17.88 8.55 6.17
C ILE A 12 -18.39 8.21 4.76
N PHE A 13 -17.58 7.54 3.94
CA PHE A 13 -17.99 7.20 2.57
C PHE A 13 -19.09 6.13 2.53
N ASP A 14 -19.05 5.18 3.46
CA ASP A 14 -20.13 4.20 3.63
C ASP A 14 -21.44 4.90 4.06
N THR A 15 -21.33 5.83 5.03
CA THR A 15 -22.47 6.63 5.52
C THR A 15 -23.08 7.51 4.43
N LEU A 16 -22.24 8.10 3.58
CA LEU A 16 -22.68 8.98 2.49
C LEU A 16 -23.30 8.23 1.32
N ALA A 17 -23.19 6.89 1.27
CA ALA A 17 -23.74 6.02 0.23
C ALA A 17 -23.46 6.56 -1.19
N VAL A 18 -22.23 7.03 -1.41
CA VAL A 18 -21.83 7.64 -2.69
C VAL A 18 -21.94 6.59 -3.79
N LYS A 19 -22.63 6.94 -4.88
CA LYS A 19 -22.84 6.03 -6.02
C LYS A 19 -21.49 5.50 -6.52
N ASN A 20 -21.41 4.18 -6.71
CA ASN A 20 -20.23 3.45 -7.19
C ASN A 20 -19.01 3.51 -6.24
N VAL A 21 -19.20 3.86 -4.97
CA VAL A 21 -18.17 3.77 -3.94
C VAL A 21 -18.49 2.58 -3.03
N TYR A 22 -17.52 1.68 -2.89
CA TYR A 22 -17.62 0.49 -2.05
C TYR A 22 -16.57 0.58 -0.94
N VAL A 23 -17.01 0.47 0.30
CA VAL A 23 -16.13 0.49 1.47
C VAL A 23 -16.10 -0.89 2.08
N SER A 24 -14.90 -1.45 2.25
CA SER A 24 -14.71 -2.68 3.00
C SER A 24 -13.89 -2.42 4.26
N ASN A 25 -14.51 -2.71 5.42
CA ASN A 25 -13.89 -2.64 6.74
C ASN A 25 -13.70 -4.01 7.40
N ARG A 26 -14.09 -5.09 6.71
CA ARG A 26 -13.97 -6.48 7.15
C ARG A 26 -13.64 -7.41 5.98
N PRO A 27 -13.03 -8.57 6.22
CA PRO A 27 -12.85 -9.55 5.17
C PRO A 27 -14.16 -10.01 4.55
N GLY A 28 -14.18 -10.22 3.24
CA GLY A 28 -15.37 -10.61 2.52
C GLY A 28 -15.20 -10.55 1.01
N ILE A 29 -16.25 -10.91 0.28
CA ILE A 29 -16.29 -10.87 -1.18
C ILE A 29 -17.39 -9.92 -1.61
N TYR A 30 -17.02 -8.90 -2.37
CA TYR A 30 -17.93 -7.96 -2.99
C TYR A 30 -18.09 -8.32 -4.46
N ARG A 31 -19.33 -8.39 -4.93
CA ARG A 31 -19.65 -8.56 -6.35
C ARG A 31 -20.11 -7.23 -6.89
N ILE A 32 -19.25 -6.57 -7.67
CA ILE A 32 -19.46 -5.21 -8.15
C ILE A 32 -19.91 -5.30 -9.61
N PRO A 33 -21.14 -4.87 -9.95
CA PRO A 33 -21.59 -4.81 -11.34
C PRO A 33 -20.87 -3.67 -12.07
N THR A 34 -20.35 -3.96 -13.26
CA THR A 34 -19.77 -2.98 -14.18
C THR A 34 -20.48 -3.04 -15.52
N ASN A 35 -20.19 -2.09 -16.42
CA ASN A 35 -20.74 -2.11 -17.79
C ASN A 35 -20.31 -3.36 -18.58
N SER A 36 -19.19 -3.98 -18.22
CA SER A 36 -18.62 -5.15 -18.91
C SER A 36 -18.86 -6.47 -18.17
N GLY A 37 -19.72 -6.46 -17.14
CA GLY A 37 -20.02 -7.63 -16.30
C GLY A 37 -19.63 -7.43 -14.83
N THR A 38 -19.83 -8.45 -14.04
CA THR A 38 -19.58 -8.39 -12.58
C THR A 38 -18.14 -8.75 -12.29
N ILE A 39 -17.47 -7.96 -11.43
CA ILE A 39 -16.16 -8.27 -10.87
C ILE A 39 -16.28 -8.67 -9.40
N GLN A 40 -15.42 -9.58 -8.95
CA GLN A 40 -15.34 -10.01 -7.56
C GLN A 40 -14.13 -9.40 -6.86
N ILE A 41 -14.36 -8.71 -5.75
CA ILE A 41 -13.29 -8.19 -4.90
C ILE A 41 -13.29 -8.99 -3.60
N ALA A 42 -12.30 -9.86 -3.43
CA ALA A 42 -11.97 -10.41 -2.13
C ALA A 42 -11.20 -9.35 -1.35
N SER A 43 -11.83 -8.74 -0.35
CA SER A 43 -11.21 -7.67 0.42
C SER A 43 -10.54 -8.23 1.67
N LEU A 44 -9.34 -7.75 1.97
CA LEU A 44 -8.64 -7.93 3.24
C LEU A 44 -8.15 -6.56 3.72
N PRO A 45 -9.00 -5.77 4.40
CA PRO A 45 -8.59 -4.47 4.92
C PRO A 45 -7.56 -4.64 6.04
N TRP A 46 -6.96 -3.53 6.47
CA TRP A 46 -6.02 -3.57 7.60
C TRP A 46 -6.74 -4.00 8.88
N LEU A 47 -6.29 -5.10 9.47
CA LEU A 47 -6.85 -5.66 10.69
C LEU A 47 -5.92 -5.42 11.86
N ARG A 48 -6.45 -4.80 12.92
CA ARG A 48 -5.72 -4.59 14.17
C ARG A 48 -5.43 -5.94 14.81
N ARG A 49 -4.24 -6.09 15.42
CA ARG A 49 -3.86 -7.29 16.18
C ARG A 49 -4.94 -7.72 17.18
N SER A 50 -5.52 -6.76 17.90
CA SER A 50 -6.59 -6.99 18.89
C SER A 50 -7.90 -7.52 18.30
N ALA A 51 -8.13 -7.33 17.00
CA ALA A 51 -9.29 -7.86 16.30
C ALA A 51 -9.04 -9.28 15.76
N LEU A 52 -7.77 -9.68 15.63
CA LEU A 52 -7.35 -10.98 15.10
C LEU A 52 -7.06 -12.00 16.19
N LEU A 53 -6.49 -11.56 17.31
CA LEU A 53 -6.09 -12.41 18.43
C LEU A 53 -6.62 -11.82 19.74
N SER A 54 -7.26 -12.67 20.53
CA SER A 54 -7.69 -12.30 21.89
C SER A 54 -6.49 -12.18 22.83
N LYS A 55 -6.66 -11.43 23.92
CA LYS A 55 -5.61 -11.31 24.96
C LYS A 55 -5.20 -12.67 25.52
N GLU A 56 -6.15 -13.60 25.65
CA GLU A 56 -5.88 -14.96 26.14
C GLU A 56 -5.02 -15.77 25.17
N GLU A 57 -5.28 -15.67 23.87
CA GLU A 57 -4.48 -16.33 22.83
C GLU A 57 -3.05 -15.80 22.73
N THR A 58 -2.82 -14.55 23.12
CA THR A 58 -1.49 -13.92 23.11
C THR A 58 -0.72 -14.02 24.43
N LYS A 59 -1.37 -14.44 25.53
CA LYS A 59 -0.85 -14.27 26.90
C LYS A 59 0.49 -14.95 27.17
N ASN A 60 0.76 -16.06 26.48
CA ASN A 60 1.95 -16.89 26.67
C ASN A 60 2.81 -16.99 25.39
N LEU A 61 2.58 -16.12 24.41
CA LEU A 61 3.30 -16.15 23.16
C LEU A 61 4.39 -15.06 23.13
N ASP A 62 5.55 -15.41 22.59
CA ASP A 62 6.56 -14.42 22.23
C ASP A 62 6.18 -13.66 20.95
N PHE A 63 7.01 -12.69 20.57
CA PHE A 63 6.75 -11.85 19.39
C PHE A 63 6.73 -12.66 18.08
N GLU A 64 7.59 -13.66 17.96
CA GLU A 64 7.68 -14.49 16.75
C GLU A 64 6.44 -15.38 16.60
N GLN A 65 6.03 -16.02 17.70
CA GLN A 65 4.83 -16.84 17.76
C GLN A 65 3.56 -16.02 17.49
N ILE A 66 3.47 -14.79 18.00
CA ILE A 66 2.37 -13.88 17.69
C ILE A 66 2.34 -13.58 16.18
N ASN A 67 3.49 -13.28 15.57
CA ASN A 67 3.56 -13.00 14.14
C ASN A 67 3.17 -14.20 13.28
N GLN A 68 3.65 -15.40 13.62
CA GLN A 68 3.25 -16.65 12.94
C GLN A 68 1.75 -16.86 13.02
N ARG A 69 1.15 -16.62 14.20
CA ARG A 69 -0.29 -16.78 14.40
C ARG A 69 -1.11 -15.75 13.62
N LEU A 70 -0.66 -14.49 13.57
CA LEU A 70 -1.28 -13.46 12.75
C LEU A 70 -1.20 -13.80 11.25
N GLN A 71 -0.02 -14.25 10.79
CA GLN A 71 0.19 -14.69 9.42
C GLN A 71 -0.76 -15.85 9.07
N GLN A 72 -0.91 -16.82 9.98
CA GLN A 72 -1.83 -17.94 9.79
C GLN A 72 -3.27 -17.47 9.68
N VAL A 73 -3.75 -16.63 10.60
CA VAL A 73 -5.14 -16.11 10.59
C VAL A 73 -5.44 -15.36 9.29
N LEU A 74 -4.53 -14.51 8.83
CA LEU A 74 -4.70 -13.76 7.58
C LEU A 74 -4.71 -14.68 6.36
N THR A 75 -3.83 -15.69 6.35
CA THR A 75 -3.79 -16.71 5.29
C THR A 75 -5.09 -17.52 5.26
N ASP A 76 -5.62 -17.90 6.42
CA ASP A 76 -6.87 -18.66 6.55
C ASP A 76 -8.07 -17.85 6.06
N ILE A 77 -8.09 -16.54 6.33
CA ILE A 77 -9.13 -15.63 5.83
C ILE A 77 -9.13 -15.60 4.30
N ILE A 78 -7.95 -15.48 3.67
CA ILE A 78 -7.81 -15.52 2.21
C ILE A 78 -8.28 -16.89 1.70
N ALA A 79 -7.76 -17.98 2.28
CA ALA A 79 -8.07 -19.35 1.90
C ALA A 79 -9.58 -19.66 1.99
N ALA A 80 -10.26 -19.18 3.05
CA ALA A 80 -11.69 -19.38 3.25
C ALA A 80 -12.57 -18.59 2.26
N ASN A 81 -12.02 -17.58 1.58
CA ASN A 81 -12.73 -16.81 0.56
C ASN A 81 -12.57 -17.42 -0.84
N ILE A 82 -11.43 -18.08 -1.13
CA ILE A 82 -11.18 -18.71 -2.43
C ILE A 82 -12.33 -19.62 -2.91
N PRO A 83 -12.85 -20.59 -2.13
CA PRO A 83 -13.90 -21.49 -2.61
C PRO A 83 -15.26 -20.80 -2.80
N LYS A 84 -15.41 -19.54 -2.37
CA LYS A 84 -16.64 -18.74 -2.54
C LYS A 84 -16.58 -17.85 -3.80
N LEU A 85 -15.44 -17.81 -4.47
CA LEU A 85 -15.27 -17.13 -5.76
C LEU A 85 -15.98 -17.94 -6.85
N ASP A 86 -16.54 -17.24 -7.83
CA ASP A 86 -17.05 -17.85 -9.05
C ASP A 86 -15.92 -17.81 -10.09
N PRO A 87 -15.39 -18.96 -10.53
CA PRO A 87 -14.33 -19.00 -11.53
C PRO A 87 -14.71 -18.31 -12.85
N GLY A 88 -16.01 -18.20 -13.15
CA GLY A 88 -16.54 -17.51 -14.32
C GLY A 88 -16.42 -15.98 -14.27
N LEU A 89 -16.16 -15.38 -13.10
CA LEU A 89 -16.03 -13.93 -12.93
C LEU A 89 -14.59 -13.50 -12.64
N PRO A 90 -14.15 -12.32 -13.13
CA PRO A 90 -12.85 -11.77 -12.77
C PRO A 90 -12.78 -11.52 -11.26
N SER A 91 -11.67 -11.91 -10.66
CA SER A 91 -11.48 -11.92 -9.21
C SER A 91 -10.20 -11.19 -8.81
N ILE A 92 -10.33 -10.18 -7.96
CA ILE A 92 -9.22 -9.39 -7.41
C ILE A 92 -9.13 -9.61 -5.90
N LEU A 93 -7.91 -9.83 -5.40
CA LEU A 93 -7.62 -9.67 -3.97
C LEU A 93 -7.20 -8.22 -3.72
N ALA A 94 -7.99 -7.48 -2.93
CA ALA A 94 -7.62 -6.15 -2.47
C ALA A 94 -7.22 -6.23 -0.99
N ALA A 95 -5.91 -6.15 -0.71
CA ALA A 95 -5.37 -6.39 0.63
C ALA A 95 -4.49 -5.25 1.14
N HIS A 96 -4.72 -4.79 2.38
CA HIS A 96 -3.89 -3.78 3.04
C HIS A 96 -2.99 -4.47 4.08
N VAL A 97 -1.84 -4.97 3.61
CA VAL A 97 -0.92 -5.83 4.37
C VAL A 97 0.52 -5.57 3.93
N TRP A 98 1.50 -5.89 4.79
CA TRP A 98 2.90 -5.96 4.38
C TRP A 98 3.22 -7.36 3.83
N VAL A 99 3.72 -7.44 2.60
CA VAL A 99 4.25 -8.67 2.00
C VAL A 99 5.79 -8.64 1.95
N SER A 100 6.43 -9.73 2.36
CA SER A 100 7.90 -9.87 2.37
C SER A 100 8.49 -9.64 0.99
N GLY A 101 9.67 -9.00 0.96
CA GLY A 101 10.34 -8.59 -0.28
C GLY A 101 9.94 -7.21 -0.79
N ALA A 102 8.93 -6.56 -0.19
CA ALA A 102 8.60 -5.18 -0.53
C ALA A 102 9.71 -4.21 -0.14
N GLN A 103 10.05 -3.31 -1.06
CA GLN A 103 10.88 -2.15 -0.83
C GLN A 103 10.08 -1.11 -0.04
N VAL A 104 10.65 -0.66 1.08
CA VAL A 104 10.01 0.29 1.98
C VAL A 104 10.88 1.52 2.17
N GLY A 105 10.25 2.69 2.24
CA GLY A 105 10.89 3.97 2.50
C GLY A 105 11.02 4.25 4.01
N SER A 106 10.58 5.43 4.42
CA SER A 106 10.56 5.89 5.81
C SER A 106 9.63 5.09 6.71
N GLU A 107 8.60 4.43 6.15
CA GLU A 107 7.65 3.59 6.88
C GLU A 107 8.36 2.45 7.62
N ARG A 108 9.53 2.00 7.13
CA ARG A 108 10.36 0.98 7.79
C ARG A 108 10.72 1.34 9.23
N LEU A 109 10.99 2.62 9.51
CA LEU A 109 11.35 3.10 10.84
C LEU A 109 10.14 3.17 11.77
N MET A 110 8.95 3.43 11.23
CA MET A 110 7.69 3.45 11.98
C MET A 110 7.23 2.04 12.38
N THR A 111 7.68 1.02 11.65
CA THR A 111 7.22 -0.37 11.79
C THR A 111 8.06 -1.24 12.75
N ILE A 112 9.22 -0.77 13.24
CA ILE A 112 10.12 -1.59 14.08
C ILE A 112 9.37 -2.18 15.29
N GLY A 113 9.05 -3.48 15.19
CA GLY A 113 8.45 -4.29 16.26
C GLY A 113 6.92 -4.39 16.31
N GLN A 114 6.15 -3.93 15.30
CA GLN A 114 4.68 -3.94 15.41
C GLN A 114 3.86 -4.44 14.21
N GLU A 115 4.46 -4.76 13.07
CA GLU A 115 3.69 -5.23 11.90
C GLU A 115 4.00 -6.67 11.52
N HIS A 116 2.97 -7.38 11.09
CA HIS A 116 3.05 -8.74 10.62
C HIS A 116 3.37 -8.71 9.12
N VAL A 117 4.32 -9.53 8.70
CA VAL A 117 4.75 -9.63 7.30
C VAL A 117 4.25 -10.96 6.76
N LEU A 118 3.41 -10.92 5.72
CA LEU A 118 3.00 -12.11 4.99
C LEU A 118 4.08 -12.52 3.99
N LEU A 119 4.20 -13.81 3.71
CA LEU A 119 5.00 -14.27 2.58
C LEU A 119 4.21 -14.07 1.28
N PRO A 120 4.88 -13.85 0.13
CA PRO A 120 4.20 -13.79 -1.16
C PRO A 120 3.28 -14.98 -1.42
N SER A 121 3.67 -16.18 -0.99
CA SER A 121 2.86 -17.40 -1.12
C SER A 121 1.56 -17.40 -0.32
N ASN A 122 1.42 -16.53 0.70
CA ASN A 122 0.17 -16.41 1.46
C ASN A 122 -0.90 -15.60 0.72
N VAL A 123 -0.50 -14.74 -0.23
CA VAL A 123 -1.41 -13.86 -0.97
C VAL A 123 -1.55 -14.29 -2.43
N ALA A 124 -0.46 -14.75 -3.06
CA ALA A 124 -0.40 -15.12 -4.46
C ALA A 124 -1.12 -16.46 -4.71
N HIS A 125 -2.40 -16.38 -5.09
CA HIS A 125 -3.22 -17.54 -5.41
C HIS A 125 -3.81 -17.45 -6.82
N PRO A 126 -3.75 -18.52 -7.65
CA PRO A 126 -4.30 -18.53 -9.02
C PRO A 126 -5.81 -18.30 -9.17
N ALA A 127 -6.54 -18.19 -8.05
CA ALA A 127 -7.97 -17.85 -8.06
C ALA A 127 -8.19 -16.34 -8.22
N PHE A 128 -7.14 -15.55 -8.07
CA PHE A 128 -7.15 -14.12 -8.32
C PHE A 128 -6.46 -13.83 -9.65
N ASP A 129 -7.09 -13.00 -10.47
CA ASP A 129 -6.54 -12.49 -11.72
C ASP A 129 -5.56 -11.33 -11.43
N TYR A 130 -5.80 -10.57 -10.36
CA TYR A 130 -4.94 -9.47 -9.91
C TYR A 130 -4.95 -9.34 -8.38
N ILE A 131 -3.81 -9.00 -7.78
CA ILE A 131 -3.67 -8.76 -6.34
C ILE A 131 -3.22 -7.31 -6.13
N ALA A 132 -4.18 -6.49 -5.71
CA ALA A 132 -4.00 -5.08 -5.38
C ALA A 132 -3.61 -4.93 -3.90
N LEU A 133 -2.34 -4.62 -3.65
CA LEU A 133 -1.81 -4.42 -2.30
C LEU A 133 -1.77 -2.93 -1.94
N GLY A 134 -2.13 -2.62 -0.70
CA GLY A 134 -1.88 -1.35 -0.02
C GLY A 134 -1.08 -1.57 1.26
N HIS A 135 -0.63 -0.48 1.88
CA HIS A 135 0.24 -0.36 3.08
C HIS A 135 1.60 0.26 2.75
N ILE A 136 2.22 -0.16 1.65
CA ILE A 136 3.52 0.35 1.20
C ILE A 136 3.32 1.52 0.23
N HIS A 137 4.03 2.63 0.46
CA HIS A 137 3.85 3.89 -0.29
C HIS A 137 4.68 3.97 -1.57
N ARG A 138 5.64 3.06 -1.74
CA ARG A 138 6.42 2.90 -2.97
C ARG A 138 5.74 1.92 -3.92
N HIS A 139 5.45 2.39 -5.14
CA HIS A 139 4.89 1.53 -6.19
C HIS A 139 5.91 0.44 -6.57
N GLN A 140 5.44 -0.80 -6.71
CA GLN A 140 6.29 -1.95 -7.07
C GLN A 140 5.47 -3.18 -7.40
N VAL A 141 6.05 -4.05 -8.22
CA VAL A 141 5.50 -5.36 -8.60
C VAL A 141 6.28 -6.45 -7.86
N LEU A 142 5.60 -7.22 -7.02
CA LEU A 142 6.20 -8.34 -6.28
C LEU A 142 6.18 -9.65 -7.06
N SER A 143 5.18 -9.85 -7.92
CA SER A 143 5.03 -11.02 -8.77
C SER A 143 4.24 -10.65 -10.02
N ASN A 144 4.51 -11.33 -11.13
CA ASN A 144 3.77 -11.20 -12.39
C ASN A 144 2.69 -12.30 -12.57
N ASN A 145 2.67 -13.33 -11.71
CA ASN A 145 1.74 -14.45 -11.87
C ASN A 145 1.27 -15.04 -10.51
N PRO A 146 0.05 -14.73 -10.06
CA PRO A 146 -0.76 -13.60 -10.54
C PRO A 146 -0.06 -12.26 -10.25
N PRO A 147 -0.32 -11.20 -11.04
CA PRO A 147 0.18 -9.86 -10.75
C PRO A 147 -0.12 -9.47 -9.30
N THR A 148 0.95 -9.18 -8.55
CA THR A 148 0.89 -8.81 -7.13
C THR A 148 1.59 -7.49 -6.96
N VAL A 149 0.83 -6.42 -6.75
CA VAL A 149 1.29 -5.07 -7.00
C VAL A 149 0.92 -4.15 -5.84
N TYR A 150 1.90 -3.40 -5.35
CA TYR A 150 1.64 -2.20 -4.56
C TYR A 150 1.53 -1.01 -5.51
N SER A 151 0.41 -0.30 -5.48
CA SER A 151 0.25 0.94 -6.25
C SER A 151 1.11 2.08 -5.70
N GLY A 152 1.53 1.99 -4.45
CA GLY A 152 2.10 3.11 -3.72
C GLY A 152 1.05 4.16 -3.34
N SER A 153 1.53 5.26 -2.77
CA SER A 153 0.74 6.46 -2.52
C SER A 153 0.61 7.31 -3.79
N LEU A 154 -0.44 8.13 -3.87
CA LEU A 154 -0.59 9.12 -4.95
C LEU A 154 0.25 10.38 -4.72
N GLU A 155 0.74 10.57 -3.49
CA GLU A 155 1.51 11.74 -3.06
C GLU A 155 2.65 11.34 -2.16
N ARG A 156 3.68 12.19 -2.09
CA ARG A 156 4.79 12.03 -1.14
C ARG A 156 4.36 12.48 0.25
N LEU A 157 4.49 11.60 1.23
CA LEU A 157 4.15 11.95 2.63
C LEU A 157 5.32 12.51 3.41
N ASP A 158 6.54 12.05 3.12
CA ASP A 158 7.76 12.56 3.71
C ASP A 158 8.95 12.48 2.73
N PHE A 159 10.12 12.93 3.21
CA PHE A 159 11.34 13.00 2.41
C PHE A 159 12.03 11.64 2.16
N GLY A 160 11.57 10.55 2.77
CA GLY A 160 11.98 9.19 2.38
C GLY A 160 11.42 8.80 1.02
N GLU A 161 10.34 9.46 0.60
CA GLU A 161 9.66 9.26 -0.69
C GLU A 161 10.07 10.30 -1.74
N GLU A 162 11.12 11.09 -1.49
CA GLU A 162 11.56 12.20 -2.37
C GLU A 162 11.74 11.76 -3.82
N GLU A 163 12.42 10.63 -4.02
CA GLU A 163 12.75 10.04 -5.32
C GLU A 163 11.69 9.05 -5.85
N ASP A 164 10.60 8.81 -5.10
CA ASP A 164 9.57 7.87 -5.54
C ASP A 164 8.73 8.48 -6.67
N GLU A 165 8.47 7.72 -7.73
CA GLU A 165 7.42 8.04 -8.69
C GLU A 165 6.05 7.72 -8.07
N LYS A 166 5.10 8.64 -8.19
CA LYS A 166 3.75 8.50 -7.63
C LYS A 166 2.75 8.34 -8.76
N GLY A 167 1.71 7.55 -8.56
CA GLY A 167 0.80 7.20 -9.63
C GLY A 167 -0.21 6.13 -9.26
N PHE A 168 -0.85 5.57 -10.28
CA PHE A 168 -1.81 4.48 -10.14
C PHE A 168 -1.60 3.46 -11.25
N TYR A 169 -2.08 2.24 -11.06
CA TYR A 169 -2.11 1.24 -12.11
C TYR A 169 -3.46 1.26 -12.83
N LEU A 170 -3.43 1.31 -14.16
CA LEU A 170 -4.56 0.89 -14.99
C LEU A 170 -4.42 -0.62 -15.18
N VAL A 171 -5.46 -1.38 -14.83
CA VAL A 171 -5.46 -2.84 -14.93
C VAL A 171 -6.58 -3.26 -15.86
N GLU A 172 -6.26 -4.01 -16.90
CA GLU A 172 -7.23 -4.58 -17.83
C GLU A 172 -7.27 -6.10 -17.63
N ILE A 173 -8.48 -6.64 -17.51
CA ILE A 173 -8.71 -8.07 -17.30
C ILE A 173 -9.69 -8.53 -18.37
N GLU A 174 -9.18 -9.28 -19.34
CA GLU A 174 -9.96 -9.77 -20.48
C GLU A 174 -10.22 -11.29 -20.36
N PRO A 175 -11.41 -11.76 -20.75
CA PRO A 175 -11.67 -13.19 -20.87
C PRO A 175 -10.82 -13.77 -22.01
N ASP A 176 -9.99 -14.77 -21.72
CA ASP A 176 -9.35 -15.54 -22.78
C ASP A 176 -10.41 -16.42 -23.45
N LYS A 177 -10.52 -16.33 -24.77
CA LYS A 177 -11.49 -17.11 -25.56
C LYS A 177 -11.04 -18.56 -25.78
N GLU A 178 -9.74 -18.83 -25.60
CA GLU A 178 -9.09 -20.10 -25.93
C GLU A 178 -8.63 -20.86 -24.67
N ALA A 179 -8.30 -20.17 -23.57
CA ALA A 179 -7.92 -20.77 -22.30
C ALA A 179 -8.96 -20.52 -21.19
N SER A 180 -9.08 -21.44 -20.22
CA SER A 180 -9.85 -21.22 -18.98
C SER A 180 -9.21 -20.19 -18.02
N LYS A 181 -8.45 -19.22 -18.55
CA LYS A 181 -7.75 -18.17 -17.80
C LYS A 181 -8.14 -16.79 -18.32
N ARG A 182 -7.73 -15.73 -17.65
CA ARG A 182 -7.91 -14.35 -18.12
C ARG A 182 -6.58 -13.77 -18.53
N GLU A 183 -6.60 -12.94 -19.57
CA GLU A 183 -5.46 -12.10 -19.93
C GLU A 183 -5.49 -10.86 -19.04
N VAL A 184 -4.37 -10.57 -18.38
CA VAL A 184 -4.27 -9.46 -17.43
C VAL A 184 -3.08 -8.59 -17.81
N SER A 185 -3.35 -7.35 -18.19
CA SER A 185 -2.34 -6.30 -18.37
C SER A 185 -2.46 -5.27 -17.26
N PHE A 186 -1.34 -4.62 -16.92
CA PHE A 186 -1.33 -3.54 -15.96
C PHE A 186 -0.22 -2.55 -16.25
N ASP A 187 -0.57 -1.28 -16.33
CA ASP A 187 0.34 -0.19 -16.68
C ASP A 187 0.34 0.89 -15.60
N PHE A 188 1.53 1.35 -15.23
CA PHE A 188 1.67 2.41 -14.25
C PHE A 188 1.54 3.78 -14.92
N HIS A 189 0.62 4.58 -14.42
CA HIS A 189 0.37 5.95 -14.87
C HIS A 189 0.89 6.94 -13.81
N PRO A 190 2.00 7.63 -14.09
CA PRO A 190 2.56 8.60 -13.15
C PRO A 190 1.62 9.81 -13.02
N VAL A 191 1.54 10.34 -11.81
CA VAL A 191 0.84 11.59 -11.50
C VAL A 191 1.84 12.62 -11.01
N THR A 192 1.59 13.88 -11.37
CA THR A 192 2.39 14.98 -10.85
C THR A 192 1.91 15.33 -9.45
N GLY A 193 2.62 14.81 -8.45
CA GLY A 193 2.41 15.16 -7.05
C GLY A 193 3.28 16.33 -6.58
N ARG A 194 3.17 16.66 -5.30
CA ARG A 194 4.05 17.65 -4.66
C ARG A 194 5.50 17.18 -4.70
N ARG A 195 6.39 18.07 -5.14
CA ARG A 195 7.83 17.78 -5.16
C ARG A 195 8.43 17.98 -3.78
N PHE A 196 9.30 17.05 -3.40
CA PHE A 196 10.15 17.19 -2.22
C PHE A 196 11.57 17.42 -2.73
N LEU A 197 12.35 18.22 -2.00
CA LEU A 197 13.72 18.54 -2.36
C LEU A 197 14.58 18.64 -1.10
N THR A 198 15.57 17.78 -0.99
CA THR A 198 16.62 17.90 0.02
C THR A 198 17.81 18.68 -0.54
N ILE A 199 18.13 19.81 0.09
CA ILE A 199 19.31 20.61 -0.21
C ILE A 199 20.32 20.39 0.91
N ASN A 200 21.45 19.78 0.57
CA ASN A 200 22.57 19.60 1.47
C ASN A 200 23.49 20.83 1.41
N VAL A 201 23.82 21.41 2.56
CA VAL A 201 24.73 22.54 2.70
C VAL A 201 25.84 22.15 3.66
N ASN A 202 27.07 22.15 3.17
CA ASN A 202 28.25 21.88 3.99
C ASN A 202 28.81 23.21 4.51
N ILE A 203 28.95 23.36 5.82
CA ILE A 203 29.48 24.55 6.46
C ILE A 203 30.73 24.16 7.25
N GLY A 204 31.88 24.64 6.77
CA GLY A 204 33.16 24.39 7.41
C GLY A 204 33.34 25.21 8.70
N PRO A 205 34.20 24.75 9.63
CA PRO A 205 34.46 25.44 10.90
C PRO A 205 35.13 26.82 10.73
N SER A 206 35.69 27.11 9.56
CA SER A 206 36.31 28.39 9.21
C SER A 206 35.38 29.34 8.44
N ASP A 207 34.14 28.93 8.16
CA ASP A 207 33.20 29.75 7.40
C ASP A 207 32.67 30.90 8.26
N THR A 208 32.99 32.12 7.86
CA THR A 208 32.69 33.34 8.63
C THR A 208 31.28 33.86 8.41
N ASP A 209 30.59 33.40 7.37
CA ASP A 209 29.18 33.71 7.10
C ASP A 209 28.39 32.48 6.59
N PRO A 210 28.02 31.57 7.52
CA PRO A 210 27.18 30.40 7.23
C PRO A 210 25.85 30.73 6.54
N THR A 211 25.26 31.88 6.87
CA THR A 211 23.93 32.26 6.35
C THR A 211 24.01 32.59 4.87
N SER A 212 25.00 33.38 4.46
CA SER A 212 25.21 33.69 3.04
C SER A 212 25.52 32.45 2.22
N ILE A 213 26.24 31.47 2.77
CA ILE A 213 26.50 30.18 2.11
C ILE A 213 25.19 29.43 1.85
N VAL A 214 24.35 29.28 2.88
CA VAL A 214 23.03 28.61 2.75
C VAL A 214 22.16 29.32 1.71
N LEU A 215 22.04 30.65 1.79
CA LEU A 215 21.23 31.44 0.85
C LEU A 215 21.73 31.29 -0.59
N LYS A 216 23.06 31.27 -0.79
CA LYS A 216 23.67 31.04 -2.10
C LYS A 216 23.35 29.65 -2.64
N THR A 217 23.48 28.60 -1.83
CA THR A 217 23.18 27.22 -2.24
C THR A 217 21.70 27.01 -2.60
N ILE A 218 20.79 27.72 -1.92
CA ILE A 218 19.35 27.73 -2.27
C ILE A 218 19.15 28.47 -3.61
N ALA A 219 19.77 29.64 -3.77
CA ALA A 219 19.63 30.46 -4.99
C ALA A 219 20.18 29.75 -6.24
N GLU A 220 21.26 28.98 -6.11
CA GLU A 220 21.81 28.14 -7.20
C GLU A 220 20.83 27.05 -7.68
N GLN A 221 19.76 26.79 -6.93
CA GLN A 221 18.74 25.78 -7.21
C GLN A 221 17.32 26.36 -7.30
N GLU A 222 17.19 27.65 -7.64
CA GLU A 222 15.92 28.39 -7.65
C GLU A 222 14.79 27.64 -8.39
N ASP A 223 15.06 27.13 -9.60
CA ASP A 223 14.08 26.38 -10.39
C ASP A 223 13.61 25.09 -9.70
N ARG A 224 14.51 24.43 -8.95
CA ARG A 224 14.19 23.19 -8.21
C ARG A 224 13.40 23.49 -6.95
N VAL A 225 13.65 24.63 -6.30
CA VAL A 225 12.99 25.07 -5.05
C VAL A 225 11.54 25.46 -5.29
N ARG A 226 11.26 26.10 -6.43
CA ARG A 226 9.92 26.61 -6.76
C ARG A 226 8.85 25.53 -6.66
N ASP A 227 7.80 25.74 -5.86
CA ASP A 227 6.67 24.80 -5.65
C ASP A 227 7.06 23.43 -5.01
N ALA A 228 8.27 23.30 -4.47
CA ALA A 228 8.71 22.13 -3.73
C ALA A 228 8.61 22.32 -2.20
N ILE A 229 8.40 21.23 -1.46
CA ILE A 229 8.71 21.20 -0.02
C ILE A 229 10.21 20.97 0.11
N VAL A 230 10.91 21.95 0.68
CA VAL A 230 12.35 21.92 0.82
C VAL A 230 12.76 21.50 2.22
N ARG A 231 13.70 20.55 2.32
CA ARG A 231 14.44 20.24 3.54
C ARG A 231 15.88 20.68 3.35
N LEU A 232 16.35 21.54 4.25
CA LEU A 232 17.76 21.90 4.33
C LEU A 232 18.44 20.95 5.31
N GLN A 233 19.50 20.29 4.85
CA GLN A 233 20.40 19.52 5.70
C GLN A 233 21.73 20.26 5.77
N ILE A 234 22.04 20.79 6.95
CA ILE A 234 23.26 21.56 7.19
C ILE A 234 24.20 20.68 8.01
N SER A 235 25.42 20.47 7.50
CA SER A 235 26.45 19.64 8.13
C SER A 235 27.80 20.31 8.18
#